data_AF-A0A0G1VAA0-F1
#
_entry.id   AF-A0A0G1VAA0-F1
#
_cell.length_a   1.000
_cell.length_b   1.000
_cell.length_c   1.000
_cell.angle_alpha   90.00
_cell.angle_beta   90.00
_cell.angle_gamma   90.00
#
_symmetry.space_group_name_H-M   'P 1'
#
loop_
_entity.id
_entity.type
_entity.pdbx_description
1 polymer ?
#
loop_
_entity_poly.entity_id
_entity_poly.type
_entity_poly.pdbx_seq_one_letter_code
_entity_poly.pdbx_strand_id
1 'polypeptide(L)' 'TIDKSEGIAAYLNGHNHFGAVGVRKDVPYITMPAILQGTTNAYSVARVYDDKIELVSYGRAQDLEVKLQSFKREK' A
#
# COMPACT_ATOMS: atom_id res chain seq x y z
N THR A 1 10.68 -14.30 4.91
CA THR A 1 9.24 -13.95 4.93
C THR A 1 9.13 -12.48 5.28
N ILE A 2 8.03 -11.80 4.92
CA ILE A 2 7.84 -10.36 5.22
C ILE A 2 8.06 -10.09 6.72
N ASP A 3 7.48 -10.91 7.59
CA ASP A 3 7.61 -10.82 9.06
C ASP A 3 9.02 -10.93 9.64
N LYS A 4 10.01 -11.36 8.85
CA LYS A 4 11.40 -11.53 9.28
C LYS A 4 12.33 -10.48 8.66
N SER A 5 11.78 -9.55 7.89
CA SER A 5 12.55 -8.56 7.15
C SER A 5 12.35 -7.18 7.74
N GLU A 6 13.42 -6.60 8.28
CA GLU A 6 13.39 -5.27 8.92
C GLU A 6 13.33 -4.12 7.90
N GLY A 7 13.66 -4.37 6.63
CA GLY A 7 13.67 -3.35 5.57
C GLY A 7 12.34 -3.14 4.84
N ILE A 8 11.24 -3.78 5.27
CA ILE A 8 9.95 -3.68 4.58
C ILE A 8 9.10 -2.57 5.19
N ALA A 9 8.84 -1.53 4.41
CA ALA A 9 7.99 -0.41 4.82
C ALA A 9 6.49 -0.70 4.60
N ALA A 10 6.14 -1.41 3.53
CA ALA A 10 4.77 -1.82 3.19
C ALA A 10 4.78 -2.98 2.18
N TYR A 11 3.68 -3.71 2.07
CA TYR A 11 3.47 -4.76 1.08
C TYR A 11 2.28 -4.44 0.18
N LEU A 12 2.55 -4.15 -1.09
CA LEU A 12 1.55 -3.87 -2.11
C LEU A 12 1.35 -5.10 -2.99
N ASN A 13 0.10 -5.49 -3.25
CA ASN A 13 -0.23 -6.66 -4.07
C ASN A 13 -1.56 -6.48 -4.84
N GLY A 14 -1.95 -7.50 -5.59
CA GLY A 14 -3.22 -7.60 -6.31
C GLY A 14 -3.97 -8.90 -6.01
N HIS A 15 -4.43 -9.61 -7.05
CA HIS A 15 -5.18 -10.88 -6.96
C HIS A 15 -6.61 -10.78 -6.42
N ASN A 16 -6.83 -10.20 -5.23
CA ASN A 16 -8.19 -9.88 -4.79
C ASN A 16 -8.72 -8.66 -5.55
N HIS A 17 -9.63 -8.88 -6.49
CA HIS A 17 -10.17 -7.86 -7.39
C HIS A 17 -10.92 -6.71 -6.69
N PHE A 18 -11.37 -6.92 -5.45
CA PHE A 18 -12.05 -5.91 -4.64
C PHE A 18 -11.08 -5.02 -3.85
N GLY A 19 -9.81 -5.41 -3.77
CA GLY A 19 -8.84 -4.76 -2.90
C GLY A 19 -9.04 -5.08 -1.42
N ALA A 20 -8.10 -4.65 -0.60
CA ALA A 20 -8.12 -4.77 0.85
C ALA A 20 -7.02 -3.90 1.46
N VAL A 21 -7.18 -3.51 2.72
CA VAL A 21 -6.13 -2.87 3.51
C VAL A 21 -6.07 -3.55 4.88
N GLY A 22 -4.87 -3.78 5.38
CA GLY A 22 -4.64 -4.32 6.72
C GLY A 22 -3.24 -4.00 7.21
N VAL A 23 -2.97 -4.29 8.49
CA VAL A 23 -1.65 -4.14 9.10
C VAL A 23 -1.28 -5.46 9.76
N ARG A 24 -0.03 -5.91 9.55
CA ARG A 24 0.50 -7.13 10.17
C ARG A 24 1.94 -6.90 10.59
N LYS A 25 2.21 -7.00 11.90
CA LYS A 25 3.51 -6.68 12.52
C LYS A 25 4.05 -5.32 12.07
N ASP A 26 3.22 -4.29 12.20
CA ASP A 26 3.53 -2.91 11.84
C ASP A 26 3.83 -2.65 10.36
N VAL A 27 3.76 -3.68 9.52
CA VAL A 27 3.83 -3.56 8.06
C VAL A 27 2.40 -3.39 7.52
N PRO A 28 2.12 -2.31 6.78
CA PRO A 28 0.88 -2.15 6.02
C PRO A 28 0.81 -3.09 4.83
N TYR A 29 -0.34 -3.73 4.64
CA TYR A 29 -0.67 -4.60 3.52
C TYR A 29 -1.78 -3.94 2.71
N ILE A 30 -1.51 -3.69 1.43
CA ILE A 30 -2.42 -2.98 0.54
C ILE A 30 -2.64 -3.86 -0.69
N THR A 31 -3.87 -4.32 -0.86
CA THR A 31 -4.28 -5.03 -2.07
C THR A 31 -5.02 -4.07 -2.99
N MET A 32 -4.47 -3.86 -4.18
CA MET A 32 -5.03 -2.96 -5.18
C MET A 32 -6.24 -3.62 -5.87
N PRO A 33 -7.36 -2.90 -6.06
CA PRO A 33 -8.48 -3.41 -6.81
C PRO A 33 -8.08 -3.63 -8.28
N ALA A 34 -8.61 -4.68 -8.91
CA ALA A 34 -8.28 -5.00 -10.29
C ALA A 34 -9.00 -4.07 -11.28
N ILE A 35 -8.33 -3.69 -12.36
CA ILE A 35 -8.93 -2.91 -13.46
C ILE A 35 -10.13 -3.67 -14.08
N LEU A 36 -10.03 -4.99 -14.22
CA LEU A 36 -11.05 -5.83 -14.88
C LEU A 36 -12.40 -5.87 -14.15
N GLN A 37 -12.47 -5.43 -12.89
CA GLN A 37 -13.69 -5.47 -12.09
C GLN A 37 -14.55 -4.21 -12.33
N GLY A 38 -14.97 -3.95 -13.56
CA GLY A 38 -15.82 -2.80 -13.91
C GLY A 38 -15.46 -2.19 -15.27
N THR A 39 -15.99 -0.99 -15.54
CA THR A 39 -15.80 -0.26 -16.80
C THR A 39 -14.86 0.95 -16.69
N THR A 40 -14.44 1.29 -15.47
CA THR A 40 -13.50 2.40 -15.19
C THR A 40 -12.14 1.85 -14.80
N ASN A 41 -11.10 2.67 -14.96
CA ASN A 41 -9.73 2.30 -14.58
C ASN A 41 -9.60 2.00 -13.08
N ALA A 42 -8.49 1.38 -12.68
CA ALA A 42 -8.12 1.17 -11.28
C ALA A 42 -6.60 1.21 -11.15
N TYR A 43 -6.05 2.40 -10.92
CA TYR A 43 -4.62 2.59 -10.70
C TYR A 43 -4.37 3.73 -9.71
N SER A 44 -3.15 3.78 -9.17
CA SER A 44 -2.74 4.83 -8.24
C SER A 44 -1.31 5.28 -8.53
N VAL A 45 -1.02 6.53 -8.19
CA VAL A 45 0.31 7.10 -8.13
C VAL A 45 0.74 7.10 -6.66
N ALA A 46 1.82 6.39 -6.35
CA ALA A 46 2.40 6.37 -5.02
C ALA A 46 3.38 7.54 -4.85
N ARG A 47 3.14 8.38 -3.85
CA ARG A 47 4.06 9.41 -3.36
C ARG A 47 4.65 8.90 -2.05
N VAL A 48 5.97 8.78 -2.02
CA VAL A 48 6.71 8.21 -0.89
C VAL A 48 7.41 9.34 -0.16
N TYR A 49 7.15 9.46 1.14
CA TYR A 49 7.73 10.43 2.06
C TYR A 49 8.47 9.67 3.17
N ASP A 50 9.22 10.40 4.00
CA ASP A 50 9.98 9.81 5.09
C ASP A 50 9.10 9.13 6.16
N ASP A 51 7.87 9.60 6.33
CA ASP A 51 6.93 9.17 7.38
C ASP A 51 5.64 8.53 6.85
N LYS A 52 5.43 8.51 5.52
CA LYS A 52 4.20 7.99 4.92
C LYS A 52 4.34 7.61 3.45
N ILE A 53 3.38 6.81 3.00
CA ILE A 53 3.06 6.60 1.59
C ILE A 53 1.66 7.17 1.35
N GLU A 54 1.53 8.03 0.34
CA GLU A 54 0.25 8.52 -0.16
C GLU A 54 -0.03 7.87 -1.52
N LEU A 55 -1.17 7.19 -1.66
CA LEU A 55 -1.68 6.70 -2.92
C LEU A 55 -2.73 7.67 -3.42
N VAL A 56 -2.43 8.37 -4.51
CA VAL A 56 -3.39 9.18 -5.26
C VAL A 56 -3.99 8.31 -6.36
N SER A 57 -5.29 8.07 -6.30
CA SER A 57 -5.97 6.97 -6.98
C SER A 57 -6.98 7.45 -8.01
N TYR A 58 -7.22 6.61 -9.02
CA TYR A 58 -8.09 6.92 -10.13
C TYR A 58 -9.04 5.77 -10.44
N GLY A 59 -10.26 6.14 -10.84
CA GLY A 59 -11.34 5.21 -11.17
C GLY A 59 -11.86 4.47 -9.94
N ARG A 60 -11.67 3.15 -9.87
CA ARG A 60 -12.14 2.32 -8.74
C ARG A 60 -11.19 2.23 -7.55
N ALA A 61 -9.93 2.62 -7.73
CA ALA A 61 -9.00 2.72 -6.60
C ALA A 61 -9.39 3.93 -5.72
N GLN A 62 -9.12 3.85 -4.42
CA GLN A 62 -9.39 4.93 -3.47
C GLN A 62 -8.08 5.53 -2.98
N ASP A 63 -8.10 6.84 -2.71
CA ASP A 63 -6.96 7.51 -2.10
C ASP A 63 -6.66 6.87 -0.74
N LEU A 64 -5.39 6.68 -0.45
CA LEU A 64 -4.97 6.06 0.79
C LEU A 64 -3.69 6.70 1.30
N GLU A 65 -3.72 7.19 2.53
CA GLU A 65 -2.52 7.55 3.27
C GLU A 65 -2.18 6.43 4.25
N VAL A 66 -0.91 6.00 4.22
CA VAL A 66 -0.38 5.00 5.13
C VAL A 66 0.83 5.58 5.83
N LYS A 67 0.74 5.70 7.16
CA LYS A 67 1.88 6.11 7.97
C LYS A 67 2.90 4.98 8.02
N LEU A 68 4.15 5.31 7.76
CA LEU A 68 5.27 4.42 7.94
C LEU A 68 5.81 4.61 9.36
N GLN A 69 6.22 3.52 10.00
CA GLN A 69 7.04 3.63 11.19
C GLN A 69 8.37 4.28 10.76
N SER A 70 8.81 5.33 11.44
CA SER A 70 10.10 5.94 11.15
C SER A 70 11.19 4.89 11.29
N PHE A 71 11.96 4.66 10.22
CA PHE A 71 13.20 3.90 10.32
C PHE A 71 14.12 4.64 11.29
N LYS A 72 14.24 4.16 12.53
CA LYS A 72 15.31 4.60 13.41
C LYS A 72 16.62 4.09 12.82
N ARG A 73 17.29 4.91 12.01
CA ARG A 73 18.72 4.74 11.79
C ARG A 73 19.38 5.00 13.14
N GLU A 74 19.73 3.95 13.85
CA GLU A 74 20.78 4.07 14.86
C GLU A 74 22.03 4.57 14.12
N LYS A 75 22.58 5.70 14.61
CA LYS A 75 23.77 6.34 14.07
C LYS A 75 25.01 5.53 14.42
#